data_AF-F4WKJ5-F1
#
_entry.id   AF-F4WKJ5-F1
#
_cell.length_a   1.000
_cell.length_b   1.000
_cell.length_c   1.000
_cell.angle_alpha   90.00
_cell.angle_beta   90.00
_cell.angle_gamma   90.00
#
_symmetry.space_group_name_H-M   'P 1'
#
loop_
_entity.id
_entity.type
_entity.pdbx_description
1 polymer ?
#
loop_
_entity_poly.entity_id
_entity_poly.type
_entity_poly.pdbx_seq_one_letter_code
_entity_poly.pdbx_strand_id
1 'polypeptide(L)'
;MATELTNKKAERDALRGLIQQWNANRLDLFELSEPNEDLEFHGVMRFYFQDSGQKVATKCIRVASDATSQAVIETLIEKFRPDMRMLSVPEYALYEIHENGAGIEPR
;
A
#
# COMPACT_ATOMS: atom_id res chain seq x y z
N MET A 1 21.91 1.81 23.66
CA MET A 1 20.62 2.14 24.34
C MET A 1 20.23 3.61 24.21
N ALA A 2 20.90 4.59 24.84
CA ALA A 2 20.51 6.01 24.71
C ALA A 2 20.73 6.59 23.29
N THR A 3 21.80 6.17 22.62
CA THR A 3 22.17 6.59 21.26
C THR A 3 21.22 6.07 20.18
N GLU A 4 20.74 4.83 20.28
CA GLU A 4 19.74 4.27 19.35
C GLU A 4 18.39 4.98 19.45
N LEU A 5 17.95 5.34 20.66
CA LEU A 5 16.69 6.06 20.86
C LEU A 5 16.74 7.48 20.27
N THR A 6 17.88 8.17 20.41
CA THR A 6 18.08 9.47 19.75
C THR A 6 18.14 9.35 18.24
N ASN A 7 18.72 8.28 17.70
CA ASN A 7 18.78 8.03 16.26
C ASN A 7 17.38 7.78 15.69
N LYS A 8 16.61 6.86 16.30
CA LYS A 8 15.24 6.54 15.88
C LYS A 8 14.32 7.77 15.92
N LYS A 9 14.48 8.65 16.92
CA LYS A 9 13.74 9.91 16.99
C LYS A 9 14.11 10.87 15.86
N ALA A 10 15.39 11.02 15.54
CA ALA A 10 15.84 11.87 14.44
C ALA A 10 15.35 11.32 13.08
N GLU A 11 15.41 10.00 12.89
CA GLU A 11 14.88 9.32 11.71
C GLU A 11 13.37 9.54 11.56
N ARG A 12 12.61 9.43 12.65
CA ARG A 12 11.17 9.72 12.66
C ARG A 12 10.86 11.15 12.25
N ASP A 13 11.63 12.12 12.75
CA ASP A 13 11.45 13.53 12.43
C ASP A 13 11.71 13.81 10.94
N ALA A 14 12.80 13.23 10.41
CA ALA A 14 13.14 13.31 8.99
C ALA A 14 12.04 12.67 8.12
N LEU A 15 11.57 11.47 8.47
CA LEU A 15 10.50 10.78 7.77
C LEU A 15 9.19 11.57 7.78
N ARG A 16 8.83 12.18 8.92
CA ARG A 16 7.67 13.07 9.02
C ARG A 16 7.80 14.28 8.09
N GLY A 17 8.98 14.89 8.00
CA GLY A 17 9.24 15.99 7.07
C GLY A 17 9.04 15.59 5.60
N LEU A 18 9.52 14.41 5.21
CA LEU A 18 9.33 13.87 3.86
C LEU A 18 7.84 13.60 3.57
N ILE A 19 7.12 13.00 4.51
CA ILE A 19 5.68 12.74 4.38
C ILE A 19 4.89 14.04 4.24
N GLN A 20 5.21 15.06 5.04
CA GLN A 20 4.56 16.38 4.93
C GLN A 20 4.81 17.03 3.57
N GLN A 21 6.05 16.97 3.07
CA GLN A 21 6.38 17.49 1.74
C GLN A 21 5.64 16.74 0.62
N TRP A 22 5.49 15.42 0.75
CA TRP A 22 4.73 14.60 -0.20
C TRP A 22 3.24 14.95 -0.15
N ASN A 23 2.66 15.07 1.05
CA ASN A 23 1.26 15.41 1.27
C ASN A 23 0.91 16.82 0.78
N ALA A 24 1.83 17.78 0.84
CA ALA A 24 1.60 19.17 0.44
C ALA A 24 1.13 19.34 -1.02
N ASN A 25 1.41 18.37 -1.88
CA ASN A 25 1.03 18.38 -3.30
C ASN A 25 -0.07 17.36 -3.65
N ARG A 26 -0.69 16.73 -2.65
CA ARG A 26 -1.69 15.67 -2.80
C ARG A 26 -3.02 16.09 -2.19
N LEU A 27 -4.11 15.50 -2.68
CA LEU A 27 -5.43 15.68 -2.06
C LEU A 27 -5.43 15.00 -0.68
N ASP A 28 -6.06 15.62 0.33
CA ASP A 28 -6.22 15.07 1.69
C ASP A 28 -6.66 13.60 1.69
N LEU A 29 -7.57 13.22 0.79
CA LEU A 29 -8.08 11.84 0.71
C LEU A 29 -6.98 10.78 0.45
N PHE A 30 -5.84 11.19 -0.13
CA PHE A 30 -4.71 10.34 -0.46
C PHE A 30 -3.46 10.65 0.36
N GLU A 31 -3.60 11.40 1.46
CA GLU A 31 -2.48 11.72 2.35
C GLU A 31 -1.87 10.45 2.96
N LEU A 32 -0.54 10.43 3.06
CA LEU A 32 0.18 9.48 3.90
C LEU A 32 -0.01 9.90 5.37
N SER A 33 -0.28 8.95 6.24
CA SER A 33 -0.34 9.19 7.68
C SER A 33 1.04 9.56 8.23
N GLU A 34 1.07 10.22 9.39
CA GLU A 34 2.32 10.40 10.12
C GLU A 34 2.93 9.04 10.55
N PRO A 35 4.26 8.97 10.65
CA PRO A 35 4.94 7.75 11.10
C PRO A 35 4.77 7.56 12.61
N ASN A 36 4.49 6.31 13.02
CA ASN A 36 4.40 5.90 14.41
C ASN A 36 5.79 5.76 15.08
N GLU A 37 5.86 5.20 16.29
CA GLU A 37 7.11 5.01 17.03
C GLU A 37 8.08 4.01 16.38
N ASP A 38 7.56 3.18 15.48
CA ASP A 38 8.28 2.17 14.70
C ASP A 38 8.59 2.62 13.28
N LEU A 39 8.39 3.90 12.99
CA LEU A 39 8.59 4.52 11.66
C LEU A 39 7.61 4.00 10.60
N GLU A 40 6.55 3.31 11.01
CA GLU A 40 5.51 2.82 10.12
C GLU A 40 4.49 3.92 9.84
N PHE A 41 4.15 4.09 8.57
CA PHE A 41 3.14 5.02 8.07
C PHE A 41 2.19 4.30 7.13
N HIS A 42 1.03 4.91 6.87
CA HIS A 42 -0.01 4.32 6.05
C HIS A 42 -0.37 5.22 4.88
N GLY A 43 -0.52 4.64 3.69
CA GLY A 43 -0.97 5.34 2.49
C GLY A 43 -2.23 4.74 1.91
N VAL A 44 -2.98 5.52 1.12
CA VAL A 44 -4.10 5.00 0.34
C VAL A 44 -3.60 4.60 -1.04
N MET A 45 -3.71 3.31 -1.37
CA MET A 45 -3.33 2.75 -2.66
C MET A 45 -4.58 2.30 -3.42
N ARG A 46 -4.56 2.49 -4.74
CA ARG A 46 -5.64 2.08 -5.64
C ARG A 46 -5.23 0.81 -6.37
N PHE A 47 -6.08 -0.21 -6.28
CA PHE A 47 -5.90 -1.50 -6.94
C PHE A 47 -6.99 -1.72 -7.98
N TYR A 48 -6.60 -2.35 -9.08
CA TYR A 48 -7.47 -2.78 -10.15
C TYR A 48 -7.47 -4.30 -10.18
N PHE A 49 -8.65 -4.88 -10.04
CA PHE A 49 -8.84 -6.32 -10.16
C PHE A 49 -9.32 -6.65 -11.57
N GLN A 50 -8.56 -7.50 -12.27
CA GLN A 50 -8.89 -7.98 -13.61
C GLN A 50 -9.26 -9.46 -13.55
N ASP A 51 -10.55 -9.75 -13.78
CA ASP A 51 -11.06 -11.11 -13.95
C ASP A 51 -11.13 -11.46 -15.44
N SER A 52 -11.12 -12.76 -15.77
CA SER A 52 -11.22 -13.26 -17.15
C SER A 52 -12.46 -12.76 -17.93
N GLY A 53 -13.47 -12.21 -17.24
CA GLY A 53 -14.71 -11.67 -17.81
C GLY A 53 -14.79 -10.16 -18.10
N GLN A 54 -13.68 -9.45 -18.31
CA GLN A 54 -13.62 -8.00 -18.65
C GLN A 54 -14.13 -6.98 -17.60
N LYS A 55 -14.64 -7.42 -16.44
CA LYS A 55 -15.03 -6.49 -15.36
C LYS A 55 -13.79 -6.08 -14.55
N VAL A 56 -13.32 -4.86 -14.79
CA VAL A 56 -12.31 -4.23 -13.94
C VAL A 56 -13.01 -3.66 -12.70
N ALA A 57 -12.70 -4.21 -11.53
CA ALA A 57 -13.20 -3.67 -10.28
C ALA A 57 -12.08 -2.86 -9.60
N THR A 58 -12.38 -1.67 -9.12
CA THR A 58 -11.39 -0.77 -8.50
C THR A 58 -11.66 -0.65 -7.00
N LYS A 59 -10.62 -0.83 -6.19
CA LYS A 59 -10.68 -0.61 -4.73
C LYS A 59 -9.51 0.24 -4.28
N CYS A 60 -9.80 1.20 -3.42
CA CYS A 60 -8.77 1.90 -2.66
C CYS A 60 -8.71 1.28 -1.27
N ILE A 61 -7.51 0.92 -0.81
CA ILE A 61 -7.28 0.45 0.55
C ILE A 61 -6.14 1.21 1.19
N ARG A 62 -6.17 1.29 2.51
CA ARG A 62 -5.07 1.81 3.30
C ARG A 62 -4.04 0.69 3.50
N VAL A 63 -2.78 0.96 3.20
CA VAL A 63 -1.66 0.01 3.23
C VAL A 63 -0.56 0.60 4.11
N ALA A 64 -0.03 -0.21 5.03
CA ALA A 64 1.11 0.17 5.86
C ALA A 64 2.43 0.08 5.06
N SER A 65 3.43 0.87 5.44
CA SER A 65 4.73 0.93 4.77
C SER A 65 5.53 -0.38 4.84
N ASP A 66 5.23 -1.24 5.82
CA ASP A 66 5.85 -2.54 6.04
C ASP A 66 4.95 -3.71 5.59
N ALA A 67 3.75 -3.43 5.07
CA ALA A 67 2.81 -4.45 4.65
C ALA A 67 3.39 -5.32 3.53
N THR A 68 3.31 -6.64 3.69
CA THR A 68 3.73 -7.56 2.65
C THR A 68 2.70 -7.63 1.51
N SER A 69 3.16 -7.97 0.31
CA SER A 69 2.28 -8.20 -0.84
C SER A 69 1.20 -9.24 -0.54
N GLN A 70 1.51 -10.27 0.27
CA GLN A 70 0.52 -11.27 0.68
C GLN A 70 -0.60 -10.66 1.53
N ALA A 71 -0.27 -9.86 2.56
CA ALA A 71 -1.27 -9.22 3.41
C ALA A 71 -2.19 -8.26 2.63
N VAL A 72 -1.61 -7.56 1.64
CA VAL A 72 -2.35 -6.70 0.71
C VAL A 72 -3.32 -7.53 -0.15
N ILE A 73 -2.84 -8.64 -0.74
CA ILE A 73 -3.68 -9.56 -1.53
C ILE A 73 -4.84 -10.10 -0.69
N GLU A 74 -4.58 -10.59 0.53
CA GLU A 74 -5.62 -11.12 1.42
C GLU A 74 -6.71 -10.08 1.70
N THR A 75 -6.31 -8.84 2.01
CA THR A 75 -7.23 -7.71 2.23
C THR A 75 -8.07 -7.42 0.99
N LEU A 76 -7.48 -7.50 -0.21
CA LEU A 76 -8.19 -7.26 -1.46
C LEU A 76 -9.17 -8.39 -1.77
N ILE A 77 -8.81 -9.66 -1.54
CA ILE A 77 -9.71 -10.82 -1.71
C ILE A 77 -10.98 -10.62 -0.87
N GLU A 78 -10.83 -10.26 0.41
CA GLU A 78 -11.96 -10.00 1.30
C GLU A 78 -12.86 -8.86 0.80
N LYS A 79 -12.27 -7.81 0.23
CA LYS A 79 -13.04 -6.65 -0.28
C LYS A 79 -13.67 -6.86 -1.64
N PHE A 80 -13.10 -7.71 -2.49
CA PHE A 80 -13.63 -7.98 -3.82
C PHE A 80 -14.63 -9.14 -3.82
N ARG A 81 -14.35 -10.25 -3.11
CA ARG A 81 -15.23 -11.42 -3.03
C ARG A 81 -15.08 -12.16 -1.69
N PRO A 82 -15.80 -11.74 -0.63
CA PRO A 82 -15.75 -12.43 0.67
C PRO A 82 -16.22 -13.90 0.60
N ASP A 83 -17.11 -14.24 -0.35
CA ASP A 83 -17.60 -15.60 -0.59
C ASP A 83 -16.55 -16.59 -1.16
N MET A 84 -15.43 -16.10 -1.71
CA MET A 84 -14.46 -16.97 -2.39
C MET A 84 -13.54 -17.74 -1.43
N ARG A 85 -13.57 -17.45 -0.12
CA ARG A 85 -12.81 -18.20 0.90
C ARG A 85 -13.14 -19.69 0.96
N MET A 86 -14.29 -20.11 0.41
CA MET A 86 -14.78 -21.49 0.47
C MET A 86 -14.47 -22.33 -0.78
N LEU A 87 -13.84 -21.75 -1.81
CA LEU A 87 -13.42 -22.44 -3.04
C LEU A 87 -11.91 -22.24 -3.21
N SER A 88 -11.19 -23.21 -3.81
CA SER A 88 -9.73 -23.19 -3.98
C SER A 88 -9.21 -21.78 -4.27
N VAL A 89 -8.32 -21.28 -3.41
CA VAL A 89 -7.77 -19.93 -3.52
C VAL A 89 -7.04 -19.83 -4.86
N PRO A 90 -7.51 -19.02 -5.82
CA PRO A 90 -6.79 -18.85 -7.06
C PRO A 90 -5.46 -18.12 -6.76
N GLU A 91 -4.43 -18.41 -7.56
CA GLU A 91 -3.14 -17.74 -7.43
C GLU A 91 -3.28 -16.27 -7.85
N TYR A 92 -3.11 -15.36 -6.90
CA TYR A 92 -3.11 -13.92 -7.15
C TYR A 92 -1.69 -13.37 -7.15
N ALA A 93 -1.45 -12.40 -8.02
CA ALA A 93 -0.22 -11.62 -8.07
C ALA A 93 -0.56 -10.13 -8.15
N LEU A 94 0.34 -9.29 -7.62
CA LEU A 94 0.25 -7.84 -7.77
C LEU A 94 1.19 -7.38 -8.88
N TYR A 95 0.73 -6.43 -9.67
CA TYR A 95 1.52 -5.80 -10.72
C TYR A 95 1.49 -4.29 -10.51
N GLU A 96 2.65 -3.64 -10.64
CA GLU A 96 2.74 -2.19 -10.66
C GLU A 96 2.49 -1.68 -12.09
N ILE A 97 1.64 -0.66 -12.21
CA ILE A 97 1.36 -0.01 -13.49
C ILE A 97 2.03 1.36 -13.47
N HIS A 98 3.03 1.54 -14.32
CA HIS A 98 3.67 2.84 -14.52
C HIS A 98 2.94 3.62 -15.62
N GLU A 99 2.67 4.91 -15.39
CA GLU A 99 1.98 5.79 -16.37
C GLU A 99 2.80 6.05 -17.64
N ASN A 100 4.09 5.68 -17.66
CA ASN A 100 4.91 5.65 -18.87
C ASN A 100 4.73 4.29 -19.55
N GLY A 101 3.94 4.27 -20.62
CA GLY A 101 3.57 3.04 -21.34
C GLY A 101 4.76 2.15 -21.72
N ALA A 102 4.49 0.84 -21.67
CA ALA A 102 5.31 -0.31 -22.08
C ALA A 102 6.32 -0.85 -21.05
N GLY A 103 5.84 -1.74 -20.18
CA GLY A 103 6.72 -2.65 -19.43
C GLY A 103 6.06 -3.18 -18.17
N ILE A 104 5.37 -4.31 -18.27
CA ILE A 104 5.04 -5.16 -17.13
C ILE A 104 6.35 -5.83 -16.68
N GLU A 105 7.04 -5.25 -15.70
CA GLU A 105 8.18 -5.90 -15.04
C GLU A 105 7.72 -6.53 -13.72
N PRO A 106 7.88 -7.85 -13.52
CA PRO A 106 7.61 -8.48 -12.24
C PRO A 106 8.68 -8.10 -11.22
N ARG A 107 8.28 -7.77 -9.99
CA ARG A 107 9.17 -7.73 -8.83
C ARG A 107 8.76 -8.77 -7.81
#